data_AF-A0AA88NBL2-F1
#
_entry.id   AF-A0AA88NBL2-F1
#
_cell.length_a   1.000
_cell.length_b   1.000
_cell.length_c   1.000
_cell.angle_alpha   90.00
_cell.angle_beta   90.00
_cell.angle_gamma   90.00
#
_symmetry.space_group_name_H-M   'P 1'
#
loop_
_entity.id
_entity.type
_entity.pdbx_description
1 polymer ?
#
loop_
_entity_poly.entity_id
_entity_poly.type
_entity_poly.pdbx_seq_one_letter_code
_entity_poly.pdbx_strand_id
1 'polypeptide(L)'
;MAECANSSLKNEDMSTSVEEQLTEIKSESRSIKGFITRYILNTRTVIDDEKPKRVTFGVKQKNKPHKTILIVGETGTGKSTLINAMVTHMLGVESKDRMWFEVIETKEKQTVSQTQAVTVYDVFTEHCPFSLSIIDTPGFGSTEVKKDLNVAESLHTLFSSNDGVHEIDAVCLVMTSITTRLTERQHYVFNVVLSLFGNDVEKNIVLFITHAAKKPNNAIKLVKKSKIPCAQTAEGEPVYFRFDNSHCEDFKDEEILDDYQASWNLLNTTMKSFLSFLKESKPISVKMTVAVLRSRKQLTASILNIKDKIILTEQKQKELDQTKEALQEHEKEKRDDDNFEYEVDEVYKVKEPLEYSCWHFGWKEATCCSVCKENCHYPGCWWVRDLSWCSVMSNGYCTVCTGKCHYTDHVKDGKKYVPKTRRVKKTKEDLNMKYEKKSDEKKSLMSQIENEIKEMEKEKIRLVEECYQYVVKLEEIALKRDSVFTLKHLDFLIEKVKETGKSYQVQKLQEIKSRADIQLYATNDYWSMID
;
A
#
# COMPACT_ATOMS: atom_id res chain seq x y z
N MET A 1 43.27 33.43 19.18
CA MET A 1 43.60 33.71 17.76
C MET A 1 43.91 32.45 16.94
N ALA A 2 44.27 31.30 17.52
CA ALA A 2 44.49 30.05 16.77
C ALA A 2 43.19 29.30 16.36
N GLU A 3 42.06 29.55 17.03
CA GLU A 3 40.77 28.91 16.69
C GLU A 3 40.04 29.55 15.49
N CYS A 4 40.31 30.83 15.17
CA CYS A 4 39.73 31.49 13.99
C CYS A 4 40.44 31.12 12.68
N ALA A 5 41.74 30.81 12.72
CA ALA A 5 42.49 30.40 11.51
C ALA A 5 42.10 28.98 11.05
N ASN A 6 41.75 28.09 11.98
CA ASN A 6 41.36 26.71 11.69
C ASN A 6 39.93 26.57 11.14
N SER A 7 39.04 27.54 11.38
CA SER A 7 37.70 27.56 10.75
C SER A 7 37.75 28.15 9.35
N SER A 8 38.59 29.15 9.09
CA SER A 8 38.81 29.71 7.76
C SER A 8 39.41 28.69 6.78
N LEU A 9 40.44 27.94 7.20
CA LEU A 9 41.08 26.91 6.36
C LEU A 9 40.12 25.74 6.03
N LYS A 10 39.31 25.27 6.99
CA LYS A 10 38.28 24.25 6.74
C LYS A 10 37.16 24.71 5.81
N ASN A 11 36.83 26.00 5.85
CA ASN A 11 35.80 26.57 4.96
C ASN A 11 36.34 26.77 3.53
N GLU A 12 37.62 27.12 3.37
CA GLU A 12 38.28 27.23 2.06
C GLU A 12 38.40 25.84 1.40
N ASP A 13 38.91 24.82 2.10
CA ASP A 13 39.03 23.44 1.58
C ASP A 13 37.68 22.84 1.18
N MET A 14 36.63 23.09 1.97
CA MET A 14 35.27 22.64 1.66
C MET A 14 34.67 23.38 0.46
N SER A 15 35.00 24.66 0.27
CA SER A 15 34.51 25.44 -0.88
C SER A 15 35.14 24.97 -2.20
N THR A 16 36.42 24.63 -2.18
CA THR A 16 37.15 24.13 -3.36
C THR A 16 36.64 22.74 -3.77
N SER A 17 36.38 21.85 -2.80
CA SER A 17 35.80 20.52 -3.05
C SER A 17 34.39 20.57 -3.65
N VAL A 18 33.55 21.52 -3.22
CA VAL A 18 32.20 21.70 -3.78
C VAL A 18 32.26 22.20 -5.23
N GLU A 19 33.13 23.16 -5.54
CA GLU A 19 33.30 23.67 -6.91
C GLU A 19 33.81 22.59 -7.88
N GLU A 20 34.75 21.75 -7.44
CA GLU A 20 35.25 20.61 -8.21
C GLU A 20 34.13 19.58 -8.48
N GLN A 21 33.39 19.19 -7.45
CA GLN A 21 32.23 18.30 -7.57
C GLN A 21 31.18 18.85 -8.53
N LEU A 22 30.81 20.12 -8.39
CA LEU A 22 29.82 20.74 -9.28
C LEU A 22 30.30 20.78 -10.73
N THR A 23 31.60 20.99 -10.97
CA THR A 23 32.18 21.00 -12.31
C THR A 23 32.10 19.62 -12.97
N GLU A 24 32.44 18.58 -12.24
CA GLU A 24 32.31 17.19 -12.70
C GLU A 24 30.84 16.86 -13.03
N ILE A 25 29.92 17.12 -12.11
CA ILE A 25 28.48 16.84 -12.29
C ILE A 25 27.93 17.57 -13.52
N LYS A 26 28.32 18.83 -13.74
CA LYS A 26 27.88 19.60 -14.92
C LYS A 26 28.36 18.96 -16.22
N SER A 27 29.58 18.44 -16.25
CA SER A 27 30.15 17.82 -17.46
C SER A 27 29.43 16.53 -17.86
N GLU A 28 28.89 15.80 -16.87
CA GLU A 28 28.16 14.55 -17.07
C GLU A 28 26.64 14.75 -17.25
N SER A 29 26.11 15.91 -16.88
CA SER A 29 24.68 16.20 -16.88
C SER A 29 24.23 16.84 -18.19
N ARG A 30 22.99 16.54 -18.60
CA ARG A 30 22.35 17.27 -19.71
C ARG A 30 21.82 18.61 -19.21
N SER A 31 22.26 19.72 -19.79
CA SER A 31 21.81 21.06 -19.42
C SER A 31 20.70 21.62 -20.32
N ILE A 32 19.75 22.35 -19.74
CA ILE A 32 18.76 23.18 -20.44
C ILE A 32 18.97 24.62 -19.98
N LYS A 33 19.37 25.50 -20.90
CA LYS A 33 19.68 26.91 -20.59
C LYS A 33 18.40 27.72 -20.40
N GLY A 34 18.45 28.64 -19.43
CA GLY A 34 17.40 29.59 -19.07
C GLY A 34 17.99 30.67 -18.15
N PHE A 35 17.15 31.55 -17.60
CA PHE A 35 17.52 32.45 -16.51
C PHE A 35 18.15 31.67 -15.34
N ILE A 36 17.57 30.51 -15.04
CA ILE A 36 18.17 29.46 -14.21
C ILE A 36 18.49 28.27 -15.13
N THR A 37 19.75 27.84 -15.13
CA THR A 37 20.18 26.69 -15.94
C THR A 37 19.83 25.39 -15.23
N ARG A 38 19.02 24.55 -15.88
CA ARG A 38 18.62 23.23 -15.37
C ARG A 38 19.64 22.18 -15.80
N TYR A 39 20.05 21.33 -14.86
CA TYR A 39 20.96 20.20 -15.09
C TYR A 39 20.23 18.91 -14.73
N ILE A 40 19.98 18.07 -15.74
CA ILE A 40 19.38 16.75 -15.56
C ILE A 40 20.49 15.78 -15.21
N LEU A 41 20.47 15.29 -13.97
CA LEU A 41 21.53 14.49 -13.39
C LEU A 41 21.64 13.13 -14.10
N ASN A 42 22.87 12.74 -14.39
CA ASN A 42 23.16 11.37 -14.83
C ASN A 42 23.01 10.42 -13.63
N THR A 43 22.13 9.42 -13.75
CA THR A 43 21.81 8.51 -12.64
C THR A 43 21.90 7.06 -13.07
N ARG A 44 22.28 6.20 -12.11
CA ARG A 44 22.26 4.75 -12.32
C ARG A 44 20.92 4.22 -11.86
N THR A 45 20.13 3.67 -12.79
CA THR A 45 18.87 3.04 -12.46
C THR A 45 19.04 1.53 -12.40
N VAL A 46 18.70 0.95 -11.25
CA VAL A 46 18.49 -0.49 -11.12
C VAL A 46 16.99 -0.73 -11.18
N ILE A 47 16.54 -1.39 -12.26
CA ILE A 47 15.17 -1.84 -12.41
C ILE A 47 15.17 -3.34 -12.11
N ASP A 48 14.43 -3.73 -11.10
CA ASP A 48 14.12 -5.11 -10.79
C ASP A 48 12.60 -5.25 -10.94
N ASP A 49 12.14 -6.21 -11.75
CA ASP A 49 10.71 -6.44 -12.00
C ASP A 49 9.94 -6.74 -10.68
N GLU A 50 10.65 -7.12 -9.62
CA GLU A 50 10.09 -7.49 -8.32
C GLU A 50 10.12 -6.36 -7.28
N LYS A 51 10.86 -5.26 -7.52
CA LYS A 51 11.11 -4.22 -6.51
C LYS A 51 10.79 -2.81 -7.01
N PRO A 52 10.52 -1.87 -6.10
CA PRO A 52 10.47 -0.46 -6.45
C PRO A 52 11.74 -0.04 -7.19
N LYS A 53 11.59 0.80 -8.20
CA LYS A 53 12.70 1.35 -8.98
C LYS A 53 13.71 1.99 -8.03
N ARG A 54 15.00 1.70 -8.18
CA ARG A 54 16.06 2.35 -7.41
C ARG A 54 16.95 3.16 -8.34
N VAL A 55 17.09 4.44 -8.02
CA VAL A 55 17.87 5.43 -8.77
C VAL A 55 18.98 5.92 -7.86
N THR A 56 20.22 5.84 -8.33
CA THR A 56 21.39 6.23 -7.55
C THR A 56 22.11 7.39 -8.22
N PHE A 57 22.43 8.40 -7.42
CA PHE A 57 23.26 9.53 -7.79
C PHE A 57 24.47 9.65 -6.84
N GLY A 58 25.66 9.82 -7.41
CA GLY A 58 26.92 9.88 -6.67
C GLY A 58 27.43 8.51 -6.19
N VAL A 59 28.46 8.53 -5.33
CA VAL A 59 29.14 7.32 -4.83
C VAL A 59 28.96 7.19 -3.31
N LYS A 60 28.47 6.02 -2.88
CA LYS A 60 28.27 5.72 -1.45
C LYS A 60 29.61 5.67 -0.71
N GLN A 61 29.76 6.51 0.31
CA GLN A 61 30.90 6.51 1.21
C GLN A 61 30.64 5.59 2.41
N LYS A 62 31.57 4.67 2.73
CA LYS A 62 31.36 3.62 3.75
C LYS A 62 31.07 4.16 5.16
N ASN A 63 31.70 5.26 5.55
CA ASN A 63 31.64 5.79 6.92
C ASN A 63 30.67 6.97 7.07
N LYS A 64 29.96 7.34 6.00
CA LYS A 64 29.04 8.47 6.03
C LYS A 64 27.71 8.00 6.62
N PRO A 65 27.14 8.70 7.63
CA PRO A 65 25.83 8.36 8.13
C PRO A 65 24.79 8.37 7.02
N HIS A 66 23.74 7.57 7.17
CA HIS A 66 22.71 7.40 6.16
C HIS A 66 21.34 7.69 6.76
N LYS A 67 20.53 8.45 6.04
CA LYS A 67 19.18 8.84 6.42
C LYS A 67 18.20 8.42 5.34
N THR A 68 17.01 7.99 5.74
CA THR A 68 15.96 7.55 4.82
C THR A 68 14.68 8.33 5.09
N ILE A 69 14.11 8.94 4.06
CA ILE A 69 12.84 9.65 4.16
C ILE A 69 11.83 9.09 3.16
N LEU A 70 10.55 9.16 3.50
CA LEU A 70 9.44 8.77 2.63
C LEU A 70 8.58 9.99 2.32
N ILE A 71 8.37 10.30 1.03
CA ILE A 71 7.58 11.44 0.59
C ILE A 71 6.23 10.96 0.07
N VAL A 72 5.15 11.44 0.71
CA VAL A 72 3.77 11.06 0.42
C VAL A 72 2.88 12.29 0.30
N GLY A 73 1.85 12.23 -0.54
CA GLY A 73 0.91 13.33 -0.72
C GLY A 73 0.13 13.26 -2.03
N GLU A 74 -0.86 14.13 -2.17
CA GLU A 74 -1.73 14.18 -3.35
C GLU A 74 -0.95 14.42 -4.65
N THR A 75 -1.51 13.99 -5.78
CA THR A 75 -1.01 14.37 -7.11
C THR A 75 -1.01 15.89 -7.27
N GLY A 76 0.08 16.46 -7.79
CA GLY A 76 0.20 17.89 -8.06
C GLY A 76 0.62 18.76 -6.86
N THR A 77 0.90 18.17 -5.68
CA THR A 77 1.36 18.95 -4.52
C THR A 77 2.82 19.41 -4.59
N GLY A 78 3.56 19.01 -5.63
CA GLY A 78 4.96 19.41 -5.83
C GLY A 78 6.01 18.46 -5.22
N LYS A 79 5.67 17.18 -4.99
CA LYS A 79 6.62 16.17 -4.45
C LYS A 79 7.93 16.09 -5.25
N SER A 80 7.84 15.91 -6.57
CA SER A 80 9.03 15.79 -7.43
C SER A 80 9.87 17.06 -7.43
N THR A 81 9.23 18.23 -7.46
CA THR A 81 9.90 19.53 -7.34
C THR A 81 10.62 19.66 -6.00
N LEU A 82 9.99 19.24 -4.90
CA LEU A 82 10.59 19.22 -3.58
C LEU A 82 11.83 18.30 -3.51
N ILE A 83 11.78 17.13 -4.15
CA ILE A 83 12.93 16.21 -4.26
C ILE A 83 14.09 16.90 -4.99
N ASN A 84 13.83 17.51 -6.14
CA ASN A 84 14.87 18.24 -6.88
C ASN A 84 15.44 19.41 -6.07
N ALA A 85 14.60 20.11 -5.29
CA ALA A 85 15.04 21.18 -4.38
C ALA A 85 15.97 20.65 -3.28
N MET A 86 15.62 19.50 -2.67
CA MET A 86 16.47 18.83 -1.68
C MET A 86 17.81 18.44 -2.28
N VAL A 87 17.82 17.83 -3.47
CA VAL A 87 19.05 17.43 -4.16
C VAL A 87 19.91 18.63 -4.53
N THR A 88 19.31 19.69 -5.07
CA THR A 88 20.02 20.94 -5.41
C THR A 88 20.68 21.56 -4.17
N HIS A 89 19.98 21.61 -3.04
CA HIS A 89 20.56 22.09 -1.78
C HIS A 89 21.68 21.17 -1.27
N MET A 90 21.50 19.85 -1.36
CA MET A 90 22.52 18.88 -0.94
C MET A 90 23.80 18.92 -1.78
N LEU A 91 23.74 19.48 -2.99
CA LEU A 91 24.89 19.72 -3.87
C LEU A 91 25.65 21.02 -3.56
N GLY A 92 25.17 21.82 -2.59
CA GLY A 92 25.84 23.05 -2.17
C GLY A 92 25.69 24.22 -3.13
N VAL A 93 24.66 24.20 -3.98
CA VAL A 93 24.41 25.28 -4.95
C VAL A 93 24.00 26.56 -4.23
N GLU A 94 24.57 27.68 -4.64
CA GLU A 94 24.24 29.02 -4.17
C GLU A 94 23.31 29.76 -5.16
N SER A 95 22.55 30.75 -4.68
CA SER A 95 21.61 31.49 -5.54
C SER A 95 22.32 32.21 -6.69
N LYS A 96 23.57 32.65 -6.45
CA LYS A 96 24.40 33.33 -7.46
C LYS A 96 24.76 32.43 -8.65
N ASP A 97 24.76 31.11 -8.45
CA ASP A 97 25.13 30.15 -9.49
C ASP A 97 24.04 30.05 -10.57
N ARG A 98 22.78 30.37 -10.20
CA ARG A 98 21.59 30.21 -11.05
C ARG A 98 21.49 28.82 -11.66
N MET A 99 21.73 27.79 -10.84
CA MET A 99 21.71 26.38 -11.24
C MET A 99 20.59 25.63 -10.53
N TRP A 100 19.97 24.71 -11.25
CA TRP A 100 18.93 23.84 -10.71
C TRP A 100 19.19 22.40 -11.14
N PHE A 101 19.33 21.48 -10.18
CA PHE A 101 19.63 20.08 -10.46
C PHE A 101 18.38 19.21 -10.33
N GLU A 102 18.19 18.35 -11.32
CA GLU A 102 17.02 17.48 -11.40
C GLU A 102 17.44 16.01 -11.43
N VAL A 103 17.09 15.29 -10.36
CA VAL A 103 17.12 13.83 -10.34
C VAL A 103 15.84 13.25 -10.94
N ILE A 104 14.76 14.04 -10.92
CA ILE A 104 13.49 13.78 -11.61
C ILE A 104 13.30 14.85 -12.67
N GLU A 105 13.38 14.49 -13.94
CA GLU A 105 13.17 15.44 -15.05
C GLU A 105 11.72 15.96 -15.05
N THR A 106 11.55 17.25 -14.80
CA THR A 106 10.23 17.91 -14.86
C THR A 106 9.94 18.43 -16.26
N LYS A 107 8.95 17.86 -16.95
CA LYS A 107 8.54 18.34 -18.30
C LYS A 107 7.54 19.49 -18.19
N GLU A 108 7.79 20.59 -18.91
CA GLU A 108 7.01 21.86 -18.88
C GLU A 108 5.51 21.72 -19.26
N LYS A 109 5.09 20.62 -19.91
CA LYS A 109 3.70 20.40 -20.35
C LYS A 109 3.27 18.94 -20.28
N GLN A 110 2.93 18.40 -19.11
CA GLN A 110 2.10 17.19 -19.02
C GLN A 110 1.15 17.23 -17.82
N THR A 111 -0.13 16.97 -18.11
CA THR A 111 -1.24 16.78 -17.16
C THR A 111 -1.28 15.37 -16.54
N VAL A 112 -0.24 14.56 -16.78
CA VAL A 112 -0.14 13.16 -16.35
C VAL A 112 0.90 13.04 -15.23
N SER A 113 0.57 12.31 -14.15
CA SER A 113 1.48 12.03 -13.03
C SER A 113 2.85 11.55 -13.50
N GLN A 114 3.92 12.30 -13.16
CA GLN A 114 5.30 11.95 -13.55
C GLN A 114 5.81 10.71 -12.82
N THR A 115 5.41 10.49 -11.56
CA THR A 115 5.74 9.29 -10.79
C THR A 115 4.67 8.23 -11.02
N GLN A 116 5.00 7.17 -11.76
CA GLN A 116 4.10 6.03 -12.05
C GLN A 116 4.26 4.86 -11.07
N ALA A 117 5.39 4.79 -10.37
CA ALA A 117 5.72 3.72 -9.44
C ALA A 117 6.53 4.27 -8.26
N VAL A 118 6.49 3.57 -7.12
CA VAL A 118 7.36 3.91 -5.98
C VAL A 118 8.82 3.82 -6.42
N THR A 119 9.60 4.86 -6.16
CA THR A 119 11.00 4.98 -6.57
C THR A 119 11.86 5.39 -5.38
N VAL A 120 12.99 4.73 -5.18
CA VAL A 120 13.98 5.08 -4.16
C VAL A 120 15.12 5.84 -4.83
N TYR A 121 15.34 7.09 -4.45
CA TYR A 121 16.46 7.91 -4.89
C TYR A 121 17.55 7.90 -3.82
N ASP A 122 18.66 7.21 -4.09
CA ASP A 122 19.85 7.22 -3.25
C ASP A 122 20.76 8.36 -3.69
N VAL A 123 20.91 9.36 -2.84
CA VAL A 123 21.64 10.60 -3.13
C VAL A 123 22.89 10.68 -2.25
N PHE A 124 24.04 10.56 -2.89
CA PHE A 124 25.35 10.60 -2.26
C PHE A 124 26.11 11.87 -2.69
N THR A 125 26.13 12.89 -1.84
CA THR A 125 26.89 14.14 -2.07
C THR A 125 28.00 14.28 -1.03
N GLU A 126 29.01 15.11 -1.29
CA GLU A 126 30.07 15.37 -0.31
C GLU A 126 29.62 16.41 0.72
N HIS A 127 28.93 17.46 0.26
CA HIS A 127 28.52 18.61 1.05
C HIS A 127 27.52 18.31 2.19
N CYS A 128 26.61 17.35 1.99
CA CYS A 128 25.62 17.02 3.03
C CYS A 128 26.27 16.18 4.16
N PRO A 129 25.93 16.37 5.45
CA PRO A 129 26.53 15.59 6.56
C PRO A 129 26.21 14.09 6.53
N PHE A 130 25.22 13.67 5.75
CA PHE A 130 24.80 12.28 5.60
C PHE A 130 24.39 11.99 4.16
N SER A 131 24.41 10.71 3.80
CA SER A 131 23.75 10.21 2.60
C SER A 131 22.24 10.17 2.81
N LEU A 132 21.45 10.41 1.76
CA LEU A 132 19.99 10.44 1.85
C LEU A 132 19.37 9.47 0.84
N SER A 133 18.52 8.58 1.33
CA SER A 133 17.59 7.80 0.51
C SER A 133 16.20 8.42 0.59
N ILE A 134 15.64 8.76 -0.56
CA ILE A 134 14.32 9.39 -0.67
C ILE A 134 13.38 8.41 -1.35
N ILE A 135 12.38 7.92 -0.64
CA ILE A 135 11.32 7.07 -1.20
C ILE A 135 10.23 8.00 -1.72
N ASP A 136 10.13 8.14 -3.04
CA ASP A 136 9.07 8.88 -3.72
C ASP A 136 7.88 7.94 -4.02
N THR A 137 6.68 8.40 -3.72
CA THR A 137 5.45 7.68 -4.07
C THR A 137 4.68 8.41 -5.17
N PRO A 138 3.98 7.69 -6.07
CA PRO A 138 2.94 8.27 -6.91
C PRO A 138 1.98 9.15 -6.09
N GLY A 139 1.41 10.16 -6.74
CA GLY A 139 0.42 11.01 -6.09
C GLY A 139 -0.88 10.27 -5.82
N PHE A 140 -1.36 10.39 -4.58
CA PHE A 140 -2.65 9.85 -4.19
C PHE A 140 -3.80 10.71 -4.75
N GLY A 141 -5.01 10.15 -4.83
CA GLY A 141 -6.22 10.91 -5.20
C GLY A 141 -6.39 11.14 -6.71
N SER A 142 -5.66 10.42 -7.57
CA SER A 142 -6.06 10.31 -8.98
C SER A 142 -7.42 9.58 -9.07
N THR A 143 -8.17 9.72 -10.16
CA THR A 143 -9.52 9.13 -10.36
C THR A 143 -9.59 7.59 -10.28
N GLU A 144 -8.49 6.92 -9.93
CA GLU A 144 -8.37 5.47 -9.87
C GLU A 144 -7.90 5.02 -8.48
N VAL A 145 -8.83 4.64 -7.60
CA VAL A 145 -8.57 3.98 -6.29
C VAL A 145 -7.56 2.83 -6.39
N LYS A 146 -7.46 2.21 -7.57
CA LYS A 146 -6.53 1.10 -7.90
C LYS A 146 -5.06 1.49 -7.82
N LYS A 147 -4.70 2.75 -8.13
CA LYS A 147 -3.29 3.20 -8.04
C LYS A 147 -2.80 3.24 -6.60
N ASP A 148 -3.68 3.59 -5.66
CA ASP A 148 -3.34 3.69 -4.24
C ASP A 148 -3.07 2.31 -3.62
N LEU A 149 -3.78 1.27 -4.08
CA LEU A 149 -3.48 -0.12 -3.71
C LEU A 149 -2.08 -0.50 -4.16
N ASN A 150 -1.71 -0.25 -5.41
CA ASN A 150 -0.37 -0.58 -5.94
C ASN A 150 0.77 0.10 -5.16
N VAL A 151 0.55 1.32 -4.64
CA VAL A 151 1.52 2.00 -3.78
C VAL A 151 1.71 1.23 -2.47
N ALA A 152 0.63 0.80 -1.82
CA ALA A 152 0.69 0.00 -0.60
C ALA A 152 1.44 -1.33 -0.83
N GLU A 153 1.24 -1.97 -1.99
CA GLU A 153 1.94 -3.21 -2.35
C GLU A 153 3.43 -3.00 -2.61
N SER A 154 3.77 -1.92 -3.30
CA SER A 154 5.15 -1.53 -3.59
C SER A 154 5.90 -1.21 -2.30
N LEU A 155 5.27 -0.48 -1.37
CA LEU A 155 5.85 -0.18 -0.06
C LEU A 155 5.99 -1.43 0.81
N HIS A 156 5.00 -2.32 0.84
CA HIS A 156 5.12 -3.60 1.55
C HIS A 156 6.32 -4.41 1.04
N THR A 157 6.52 -4.43 -0.28
CA THR A 157 7.65 -5.13 -0.92
C THR A 157 8.97 -4.47 -0.57
N LEU A 158 9.05 -3.14 -0.63
CA LEU A 158 10.23 -2.38 -0.23
C LEU A 158 10.65 -2.67 1.22
N PHE A 159 9.67 -2.73 2.11
CA PHE A 159 9.90 -2.87 3.55
C PHE A 159 10.08 -4.32 4.02
N SER A 160 9.68 -5.30 3.21
CA SER A 160 9.82 -6.72 3.53
C SER A 160 11.05 -7.36 2.90
N SER A 161 11.65 -6.73 1.88
CA SER A 161 12.80 -7.30 1.16
C SER A 161 14.08 -7.25 2.00
N ASN A 162 14.93 -8.27 1.91
CA ASN A 162 16.20 -8.34 2.66
C ASN A 162 17.12 -7.14 2.38
N ASP A 163 17.23 -6.73 1.11
CA ASP A 163 17.96 -5.55 0.62
C ASP A 163 17.08 -4.28 0.52
N GLY A 164 15.90 -4.35 1.14
CA GLY A 164 14.91 -3.29 1.22
C GLY A 164 15.24 -2.21 2.24
N VAL A 165 14.21 -1.44 2.60
CA VAL A 165 14.31 -0.39 3.62
C VAL A 165 13.71 -0.92 4.92
N HIS A 166 14.51 -0.96 5.98
CA HIS A 166 14.07 -1.50 7.28
C HIS A 166 13.79 -0.40 8.32
N GLU A 167 14.28 0.80 8.07
CA GLU A 167 14.12 1.96 8.95
C GLU A 167 13.92 3.24 8.14
N ILE A 168 13.13 4.16 8.68
CA ILE A 168 12.92 5.50 8.12
C ILE A 168 13.13 6.56 9.21
N ASP A 169 13.76 7.67 8.85
CA ASP A 169 13.98 8.80 9.75
C ASP A 169 12.79 9.76 9.76
N ALA A 170 12.13 9.95 8.61
CA ALA A 170 10.95 10.79 8.51
C ALA A 170 9.96 10.32 7.42
N VAL A 171 8.68 10.58 7.67
CA VAL A 171 7.62 10.54 6.66
C VAL A 171 7.22 11.98 6.36
N CYS A 172 7.54 12.46 5.18
CA CYS A 172 7.25 13.81 4.71
C CYS A 172 5.87 13.83 4.03
N LEU A 173 4.86 14.31 4.75
CA LEU A 173 3.52 14.51 4.22
C LEU A 173 3.44 15.86 3.50
N VAL A 174 3.32 15.83 2.17
CA VAL A 174 3.36 17.00 1.30
C VAL A 174 1.96 17.51 1.00
N MET A 175 1.70 18.77 1.33
CA MET A 175 0.43 19.47 1.10
C MET A 175 0.65 20.89 0.58
N THR A 176 -0.37 21.52 -0.02
CA THR A 176 -0.26 22.88 -0.57
C THR A 176 -0.77 23.93 0.41
N SER A 177 -0.16 25.13 0.40
CA SER A 177 -0.57 26.29 1.21
C SER A 177 -1.96 26.83 0.83
N ILE A 178 -2.36 26.64 -0.43
CA ILE A 178 -3.62 27.10 -1.03
C ILE A 178 -4.82 26.34 -0.43
N THR A 179 -4.57 25.21 0.21
CA THR A 179 -5.60 24.41 0.86
C THR A 179 -6.15 25.13 2.09
N THR A 180 -7.27 25.84 1.92
CA THR A 180 -7.97 26.57 3.00
C THR A 180 -9.01 25.72 3.73
N ARG A 181 -9.48 24.63 3.10
CA ARG A 181 -10.36 23.59 3.65
C ARG A 181 -9.93 22.26 3.05
N LEU A 182 -10.04 21.19 3.84
CA LEU A 182 -9.89 19.85 3.28
C LEU A 182 -11.13 19.58 2.42
N THR A 183 -10.93 19.43 1.12
CA THR A 183 -11.97 18.83 0.26
C THR A 183 -12.17 17.37 0.67
N GLU A 184 -13.31 16.77 0.32
CA GLU A 184 -13.55 15.32 0.50
C GLU A 184 -12.40 14.49 -0.07
N ARG A 185 -11.89 14.90 -1.24
CA ARG A 185 -10.72 14.30 -1.88
C ARG A 185 -9.45 14.40 -1.04
N GLN A 186 -9.19 15.53 -0.39
CA GLN A 186 -8.01 15.67 0.46
C GLN A 186 -8.15 14.86 1.75
N HIS A 187 -9.34 14.81 2.35
CA HIS A 187 -9.62 13.91 3.47
C HIS A 187 -9.37 12.44 3.09
N TYR A 188 -9.84 12.02 1.93
CA TYR A 188 -9.57 10.69 1.38
C TYR A 188 -8.06 10.43 1.27
N VAL A 189 -7.33 11.33 0.61
CA VAL A 189 -5.87 11.19 0.41
C VAL A 189 -5.13 11.07 1.74
N PHE A 190 -5.43 11.92 2.72
CA PHE A 190 -4.80 11.83 4.04
C PHE A 190 -5.14 10.52 4.73
N ASN A 191 -6.40 10.10 4.69
CA ASN A 191 -6.82 8.83 5.28
C ASN A 191 -6.10 7.64 4.62
N VAL A 192 -5.99 7.60 3.30
CA VAL A 192 -5.28 6.55 2.57
C VAL A 192 -3.80 6.54 2.93
N VAL A 193 -3.12 7.70 2.84
CA VAL A 193 -1.69 7.82 3.14
C VAL A 193 -1.39 7.40 4.58
N LEU A 194 -2.09 7.97 5.56
CA LEU A 194 -1.87 7.67 6.97
C LEU A 194 -2.22 6.22 7.31
N SER A 195 -3.17 5.62 6.59
CA SER A 195 -3.52 4.22 6.80
C SER A 195 -2.38 3.28 6.48
N LEU A 196 -1.40 3.65 5.65
CA LEU A 196 -0.30 2.77 5.27
C LEU A 196 0.56 2.36 6.47
N PHE A 197 0.57 3.16 7.53
CA PHE A 197 1.58 3.08 8.58
C PHE A 197 1.10 2.48 9.90
N GLY A 198 2.07 1.94 10.64
CA GLY A 198 1.93 1.65 12.06
C GLY A 198 1.77 2.92 12.90
N ASN A 199 1.10 2.82 14.04
CA ASN A 199 0.87 3.97 14.94
C ASN A 199 2.15 4.50 15.61
N ASP A 200 3.24 3.75 15.55
CA ASP A 200 4.54 4.11 16.06
C ASP A 200 5.21 5.23 15.24
N VAL A 201 4.84 5.40 13.96
CA VAL A 201 5.44 6.40 13.06
C VAL A 201 5.01 7.84 13.34
N GLU A 202 4.01 8.07 14.18
CA GLU A 202 3.36 9.38 14.35
C GLU A 202 4.36 10.51 14.60
N LYS A 203 5.37 10.27 15.46
CA LYS A 203 6.40 11.24 15.82
C LYS A 203 7.46 11.47 14.73
N ASN A 204 7.47 10.66 13.68
CA ASN A 204 8.36 10.78 12.54
C ASN A 204 7.64 11.39 11.31
N ILE A 205 6.32 11.61 11.39
CA ILE A 205 5.57 12.29 10.32
C ILE A 205 5.78 13.81 10.45
N VAL A 206 6.33 14.43 9.42
CA VAL A 206 6.49 15.89 9.31
C VAL A 206 5.76 16.44 8.10
N LEU A 207 5.36 17.70 8.16
CA LEU A 207 4.61 18.33 7.09
C LEU A 207 5.54 19.13 6.18
N PHE A 208 5.40 18.96 4.86
CA PHE A 208 5.98 19.87 3.87
C PHE A 208 4.85 20.65 3.21
N ILE A 209 4.80 21.95 3.46
CA ILE A 209 3.77 22.84 2.91
C ILE A 209 4.36 23.60 1.73
N THR A 210 3.92 23.25 0.52
CA THR A 210 4.41 23.77 -0.75
C THR A 210 3.62 25.00 -1.21
N HIS A 211 4.14 25.73 -2.19
CA HIS A 211 3.58 26.99 -2.70
C HIS A 211 3.39 28.02 -1.56
N ALA A 212 4.32 28.06 -0.60
CA ALA A 212 4.17 28.74 0.68
C ALA A 212 5.17 29.89 0.86
N ALA A 213 5.11 30.91 0.00
CA ALA A 213 5.93 32.13 0.13
C ALA A 213 5.74 32.82 1.50
N LYS A 214 4.53 32.77 2.07
CA LYS A 214 4.20 33.30 3.40
C LYS A 214 3.91 32.17 4.39
N LYS A 215 3.89 32.49 5.69
CA LYS A 215 3.56 31.51 6.75
C LYS A 215 2.18 30.88 6.47
N PRO A 216 2.08 29.55 6.32
CA PRO A 216 0.85 28.88 5.87
C PRO A 216 -0.12 28.66 7.05
N ASN A 217 -0.57 29.74 7.68
CA ASN A 217 -1.42 29.69 8.89
C ASN A 217 -2.70 28.86 8.68
N ASN A 218 -3.30 28.90 7.49
CA ASN A 218 -4.52 28.16 7.19
C ASN A 218 -4.27 26.64 7.15
N ALA A 219 -3.21 26.20 6.47
CA ALA A 219 -2.83 24.79 6.43
C ALA A 219 -2.49 24.25 7.83
N ILE A 220 -1.77 25.03 8.65
CA ILE A 220 -1.45 24.65 10.04
C ILE A 220 -2.73 24.52 10.88
N LYS A 221 -3.64 25.50 10.80
CA LYS A 221 -4.95 25.44 11.50
C LYS A 221 -5.76 24.22 11.04
N LEU A 222 -5.69 23.88 9.76
CA LEU A 222 -6.40 22.76 9.18
C LEU A 222 -5.89 21.42 9.73
N VAL A 223 -4.58 21.21 9.73
CA VAL A 223 -3.92 20.03 10.31
C VAL A 223 -4.35 19.83 11.76
N LYS A 224 -4.33 20.90 12.57
CA LYS A 224 -4.75 20.85 13.97
C LYS A 224 -6.23 20.53 14.13
N LYS A 225 -7.10 21.22 13.40
CA LYS A 225 -8.55 21.00 13.46
C LYS A 225 -8.91 19.57 13.09
N SER A 226 -8.26 19.03 12.06
CA SER A 226 -8.47 17.68 11.56
C SER A 226 -7.73 16.60 12.36
N LYS A 227 -6.93 17.00 13.37
CA LYS A 227 -6.11 16.12 14.21
C LYS A 227 -5.27 15.15 13.36
N ILE A 228 -4.63 15.68 12.32
CA ILE A 228 -3.75 14.87 11.46
C ILE A 228 -2.55 14.42 12.32
N PRO A 229 -2.31 13.11 12.46
CA PRO A 229 -1.17 12.58 13.21
C PRO A 229 0.14 13.07 12.59
N CYS A 230 0.96 13.75 13.39
CA CYS A 230 2.26 14.26 13.00
C CYS A 230 3.11 14.58 14.23
N ALA A 231 4.41 14.72 14.01
CA ALA A 231 5.35 15.21 15.00
C ALA A 231 4.91 16.59 15.51
N GLN A 232 5.06 16.81 16.82
CA GLN A 232 4.69 18.06 17.48
C GLN A 232 5.89 18.66 18.20
N THR A 233 5.95 19.98 18.27
CA THR A 233 6.89 20.72 19.12
C THR A 233 6.50 20.60 20.59
N ALA A 234 7.34 21.12 21.49
CA ALA A 234 7.05 21.16 22.93
C ALA A 234 5.76 21.93 23.26
N GLU A 235 5.39 22.89 22.40
CA GLU A 235 4.16 23.70 22.51
C GLU A 235 2.93 23.01 21.89
N GLY A 236 3.07 21.79 21.36
CA GLY A 236 1.98 21.06 20.69
C GLY A 236 1.70 21.57 19.26
N GLU A 237 2.62 22.31 18.65
CA GLU A 237 2.50 22.74 17.25
C GLU A 237 2.96 21.63 16.30
N PRO A 238 2.26 21.38 15.18
CA PRO A 238 2.76 20.47 14.14
C PRO A 238 4.16 20.88 13.66
N VAL A 239 5.07 19.93 13.52
CA VAL A 239 6.38 20.17 12.87
C VAL A 239 6.17 20.27 11.37
N TYR A 240 6.50 21.43 10.79
CA TYR A 240 6.35 21.69 9.37
C TYR A 240 7.53 22.45 8.77
N PHE A 241 7.74 22.21 7.48
CA PHE A 241 8.73 22.85 6.63
C PHE A 241 8.01 23.55 5.47
N ARG A 242 8.46 24.77 5.13
CA ARG A 242 7.83 25.59 4.09
C ARG A 242 8.65 25.53 2.83
N PHE A 243 7.98 25.30 1.71
CA PHE A 243 8.62 25.33 0.40
C PHE A 243 7.84 26.27 -0.51
N ASP A 244 8.56 27.23 -1.09
CA ASP A 244 8.04 28.13 -2.10
C ASP A 244 8.57 27.71 -3.46
N ASN A 245 7.66 27.32 -4.35
CA ASN A 245 7.98 26.65 -5.61
C ASN A 245 8.14 27.64 -6.77
N SER A 246 7.78 28.92 -6.57
CA SER A 246 7.74 29.97 -7.61
C SER A 246 9.02 30.02 -8.47
N HIS A 247 10.18 30.00 -7.81
CA HIS A 247 11.50 30.10 -8.44
C HIS A 247 11.91 28.88 -9.29
N CYS A 248 11.14 27.78 -9.25
CA CYS A 248 11.39 26.56 -10.03
C CYS A 248 10.18 26.15 -10.89
N GLU A 249 9.26 27.09 -11.13
CA GLU A 249 8.11 26.93 -12.03
C GLU A 249 8.36 27.54 -13.42
N ASP A 250 9.03 28.71 -13.49
CA ASP A 250 9.47 29.32 -14.74
C ASP A 250 10.98 29.63 -14.72
N PHE A 251 11.74 28.87 -15.50
CA PHE A 251 13.20 28.98 -15.56
C PHE A 251 13.69 29.99 -16.60
N LYS A 252 12.81 30.66 -17.35
CA LYS A 252 13.16 31.55 -18.47
C LYS A 252 12.85 33.03 -18.20
N ASP A 253 12.03 33.33 -17.21
CA ASP A 253 11.59 34.68 -16.92
C ASP A 253 12.61 35.46 -16.06
N GLU A 254 13.20 36.51 -16.63
CA GLU A 254 14.16 37.39 -15.96
C GLU A 254 13.49 38.42 -15.04
N GLU A 255 12.17 38.65 -15.16
CA GLU A 255 11.43 39.61 -14.34
C GLU A 255 11.24 39.14 -12.88
N ILE A 256 11.62 37.89 -12.57
CA ILE A 256 11.45 37.23 -11.26
C ILE A 256 12.70 37.39 -10.36
N LEU A 257 13.68 38.26 -10.67
CA LEU A 257 14.98 38.31 -9.96
C LEU A 257 14.86 38.48 -8.43
N ASP A 258 14.06 39.44 -7.96
CA ASP A 258 13.89 39.73 -6.53
C ASP A 258 13.11 38.62 -5.82
N ASP A 259 12.08 38.08 -6.48
CA ASP A 259 11.28 36.96 -6.01
C ASP A 259 12.11 35.67 -5.92
N TYR A 260 13.01 35.44 -6.89
CA TYR A 260 13.95 34.32 -6.93
C TYR A 260 14.85 34.30 -5.69
N GLN A 261 15.48 35.43 -5.35
CA GLN A 261 16.39 35.50 -4.21
C GLN A 261 15.67 35.25 -2.89
N ALA A 262 14.45 35.80 -2.73
CA ALA A 262 13.63 35.58 -1.54
C ALA A 262 13.23 34.10 -1.39
N SER A 263 12.75 33.47 -2.47
CA SER A 263 12.37 32.05 -2.47
C SER A 263 13.58 31.12 -2.25
N TRP A 264 14.75 31.44 -2.81
CA TRP A 264 15.99 30.69 -2.58
C TRP A 264 16.46 30.77 -1.13
N ASN A 265 16.42 31.96 -0.53
CA ASN A 265 16.77 32.16 0.89
C ASN A 265 15.84 31.38 1.81
N LEU A 266 14.53 31.33 1.48
CA LEU A 266 13.56 30.50 2.18
C LEU A 266 13.87 29.01 2.03
N LEU A 267 14.14 28.53 0.81
CA LEU A 267 14.54 27.14 0.54
C LEU A 267 15.76 26.75 1.39
N ASN A 268 16.82 27.56 1.37
CA ASN A 268 18.04 27.30 2.13
C ASN A 268 17.79 27.24 3.64
N THR A 269 16.99 28.16 4.17
CA THR A 269 16.63 28.19 5.60
C THR A 269 15.80 26.96 5.99
N THR A 270 14.84 26.60 5.15
CA THR A 270 14.00 25.40 5.35
C THR A 270 14.84 24.14 5.30
N MET A 271 15.71 23.97 4.32
CA MET A 271 16.53 22.76 4.16
C MET A 271 17.55 22.62 5.29
N LYS A 272 18.20 23.70 5.73
CA LYS A 272 19.07 23.67 6.92
C LYS A 272 18.30 23.18 8.16
N SER A 273 17.10 23.71 8.39
CA SER A 273 16.24 23.29 9.50
C SER A 273 15.82 21.82 9.37
N PHE A 274 15.46 21.37 8.16
CA PHE A 274 15.04 20.00 7.91
C PHE A 274 16.18 18.99 8.06
N LEU A 275 17.37 19.29 7.54
CA LEU A 275 18.54 18.44 7.71
C LEU A 275 18.98 18.35 9.17
N SER A 276 18.84 19.44 9.94
CA SER A 276 19.04 19.42 11.40
C SER A 276 18.04 18.50 12.08
N PHE A 277 16.75 18.61 11.72
CA PHE A 277 15.72 17.72 12.21
C PHE A 277 16.05 16.25 11.90
N LEU A 278 16.45 15.92 10.67
CA LEU A 278 16.84 14.55 10.29
C LEU A 278 18.05 14.04 11.08
N LYS A 279 19.02 14.91 11.37
CA LYS A 279 20.21 14.55 12.16
C LYS A 279 19.84 14.14 13.59
N GLU A 280 18.88 14.85 14.19
CA GLU A 280 18.40 14.61 15.55
C GLU A 280 17.32 13.53 15.63
N SER A 281 16.63 13.27 14.52
CA SER A 281 15.55 12.28 14.44
C SER A 281 16.08 10.87 14.69
N LYS A 282 15.37 10.16 15.56
CA LYS A 282 15.58 8.73 15.80
C LYS A 282 14.89 7.94 14.67
N PRO A 283 15.60 7.06 13.96
CA PRO A 283 14.99 6.22 12.95
C PRO A 283 13.98 5.26 13.58
N ILE A 284 12.93 4.95 12.83
CA ILE A 284 11.88 4.01 13.22
C ILE A 284 11.86 2.80 12.31
N SER A 285 11.75 1.63 12.94
CA SER A 285 11.63 0.35 12.26
C SER A 285 10.30 0.25 11.51
N VAL A 286 10.34 -0.12 10.23
CA VAL A 286 9.11 -0.27 9.41
C VAL A 286 8.33 -1.57 9.69
N LYS A 287 8.77 -2.41 10.64
CA LYS A 287 8.12 -3.69 10.98
C LYS A 287 6.63 -3.55 11.30
N MET A 288 6.24 -2.51 12.04
CA MET A 288 4.83 -2.27 12.38
C MET A 288 4.01 -1.91 11.14
N THR A 289 4.56 -1.04 10.28
CA THR A 289 4.01 -0.70 8.96
C THR A 289 3.84 -1.94 8.07
N VAL A 290 4.84 -2.83 8.02
CA VAL A 290 4.72 -4.12 7.32
C VAL A 290 3.59 -4.97 7.89
N ALA A 291 3.47 -5.03 9.23
CA ALA A 291 2.39 -5.78 9.88
C ALA A 291 1.00 -5.20 9.58
N VAL A 292 0.84 -3.88 9.48
CA VAL A 292 -0.40 -3.21 9.06
C VAL A 292 -0.76 -3.62 7.63
N LEU A 293 0.16 -3.42 6.69
CA LEU A 293 -0.05 -3.72 5.27
C LEU A 293 -0.37 -5.21 5.06
N ARG A 294 0.34 -6.11 5.75
CA ARG A 294 0.10 -7.56 5.69
C ARG A 294 -1.28 -7.92 6.24
N SER A 295 -1.64 -7.41 7.43
CA SER A 295 -2.90 -7.77 8.09
C SER A 295 -4.12 -7.33 7.27
N ARG A 296 -4.04 -6.18 6.58
CA ARG A 296 -5.10 -5.77 5.63
C ARG A 296 -5.24 -6.70 4.44
N LYS A 297 -4.12 -7.10 3.83
CA LYS A 297 -4.14 -8.05 2.71
C LYS A 297 -4.72 -9.40 3.13
N GLN A 298 -4.32 -9.89 4.30
CA GLN A 298 -4.87 -11.12 4.87
C GLN A 298 -6.37 -11.00 5.14
N LEU A 299 -6.85 -9.89 5.71
CA LEU A 299 -8.27 -9.62 5.90
C LEU A 299 -9.04 -9.67 4.57
N THR A 300 -8.58 -8.94 3.54
CA THR A 300 -9.23 -8.94 2.22
C THR A 300 -9.26 -10.34 1.60
N ALA A 301 -8.14 -11.05 1.63
CA ALA A 301 -8.05 -12.40 1.07
C ALA A 301 -8.94 -13.41 1.82
N SER A 302 -8.97 -13.36 3.14
CA SER A 302 -9.86 -14.20 3.95
C SER A 302 -11.33 -13.92 3.68
N ILE A 303 -11.73 -12.65 3.51
CA ILE A 303 -13.11 -12.30 3.14
C ILE A 303 -13.49 -12.83 1.77
N LEU A 304 -12.60 -12.71 0.78
CA LEU A 304 -12.85 -13.28 -0.55
C LEU A 304 -12.99 -14.80 -0.48
N ASN A 305 -12.16 -15.48 0.30
CA ASN A 305 -12.28 -16.92 0.52
C ASN A 305 -13.59 -17.31 1.22
N ILE A 306 -14.08 -16.51 2.19
CA ILE A 306 -15.40 -16.73 2.80
C ILE A 306 -16.49 -16.62 1.74
N LYS A 307 -16.46 -15.59 0.88
CA LYS A 307 -17.44 -15.41 -0.20
C LYS A 307 -17.44 -16.60 -1.16
N ASP A 308 -16.27 -17.07 -1.59
CA ASP A 308 -16.14 -18.26 -2.45
C ASP A 308 -16.72 -19.51 -1.78
N LYS A 309 -16.52 -19.67 -0.46
CA LYS A 309 -17.07 -20.79 0.30
C LYS A 309 -18.59 -20.71 0.46
N ILE A 310 -19.17 -19.52 0.64
CA ILE A 310 -20.63 -19.35 0.69
C ILE A 310 -21.26 -19.86 -0.61
N ILE A 311 -20.73 -19.45 -1.76
CA ILE A 311 -21.20 -19.91 -3.08
C ILE A 311 -21.09 -21.44 -3.19
N LEU A 312 -19.96 -22.02 -2.76
CA LEU A 312 -19.75 -23.46 -2.81
C LEU A 312 -20.74 -24.22 -1.91
N THR A 313 -20.98 -23.74 -0.69
CA THR A 313 -21.93 -24.34 0.25
C THR A 313 -23.35 -24.28 -0.29
N GLU A 314 -23.78 -23.15 -0.86
CA GLU A 314 -25.10 -22.99 -1.47
C GLU A 314 -25.33 -23.99 -2.62
N GLN A 315 -24.34 -24.17 -3.48
CA GLN A 315 -24.43 -25.14 -4.57
C GLN A 315 -24.49 -26.59 -4.06
N LYS A 316 -23.74 -26.91 -2.99
CA LYS A 316 -23.76 -28.23 -2.35
C LYS A 316 -25.08 -28.50 -1.62
N GLN A 317 -25.68 -27.49 -1.01
CA GLN A 317 -27.02 -27.58 -0.44
C GLN A 317 -28.06 -27.88 -1.54
N LYS A 318 -27.95 -27.22 -2.70
CA LYS A 318 -28.83 -27.51 -3.85
C LYS A 318 -28.67 -28.97 -4.35
N GLU A 319 -27.45 -29.49 -4.42
CA GLU A 319 -27.19 -30.90 -4.77
C GLU A 319 -27.88 -31.86 -3.78
N LEU A 320 -27.83 -31.53 -2.48
CA LEU A 320 -28.49 -32.31 -1.43
C LEU A 320 -30.00 -32.26 -1.56
N ASP A 321 -30.57 -31.09 -1.81
CA ASP A 321 -32.02 -30.89 -1.92
C ASP A 321 -32.59 -31.62 -3.14
N GLN A 322 -31.94 -31.53 -4.31
CA GLN A 322 -32.29 -32.32 -5.50
C GLN A 322 -32.24 -33.83 -5.23
N THR A 323 -31.24 -34.28 -4.48
CA THR A 323 -31.13 -35.69 -4.08
C THR A 323 -32.28 -36.11 -3.16
N LYS A 324 -32.67 -35.26 -2.20
CA LYS A 324 -33.81 -35.50 -1.29
C LYS A 324 -35.14 -35.54 -2.03
N GLU A 325 -35.36 -34.61 -2.95
CA GLU A 325 -36.58 -34.54 -3.76
C GLU A 325 -36.74 -35.79 -4.64
N ALA A 326 -35.68 -36.19 -5.35
CA ALA A 326 -35.71 -37.38 -6.20
C ALA A 326 -36.03 -38.67 -5.42
N LEU A 327 -35.49 -38.80 -4.20
CA LEU A 327 -35.79 -39.92 -3.31
C LEU A 327 -37.25 -39.93 -2.85
N GLN A 328 -37.79 -38.76 -2.47
CA GLN A 328 -39.18 -38.64 -2.03
C GLN A 328 -40.17 -38.95 -3.16
N GLU A 329 -39.86 -38.54 -4.39
CA GLU A 329 -40.68 -38.88 -5.57
C GLU A 329 -40.68 -40.39 -5.83
N HIS A 330 -39.49 -41.02 -5.82
CA HIS A 330 -39.37 -42.46 -5.97
C HIS A 330 -40.18 -43.25 -4.92
N GLU A 331 -40.12 -42.84 -3.65
CA GLU A 331 -40.89 -43.45 -2.56
C GLU A 331 -42.41 -43.29 -2.76
N LYS A 332 -42.87 -42.11 -3.19
CA LYS A 332 -44.32 -41.84 -3.42
C LYS A 332 -44.89 -42.68 -4.54
N GLU A 333 -44.11 -42.90 -5.59
CA GLU A 333 -44.57 -43.61 -6.78
C GLU A 333 -44.53 -45.13 -6.63
N LYS A 334 -44.05 -45.66 -5.50
CA LYS A 334 -43.92 -47.09 -5.20
C LYS A 334 -43.34 -47.90 -6.37
N ARG A 335 -42.37 -47.30 -7.08
CA ARG A 335 -41.70 -48.00 -8.18
C ARG A 335 -40.72 -49.00 -7.56
N ASP A 336 -41.05 -50.28 -7.62
CA ASP A 336 -40.11 -51.37 -7.32
C ASP A 336 -39.13 -51.57 -8.50
N ASP A 337 -38.51 -50.48 -8.96
CA ASP A 337 -37.48 -50.54 -9.99
C ASP A 337 -36.10 -50.54 -9.32
N ASP A 338 -35.36 -51.62 -9.51
CA ASP A 338 -33.96 -51.70 -9.06
C ASP A 338 -33.07 -50.71 -9.83
N ASN A 339 -33.52 -50.17 -10.98
CA ASN A 339 -32.79 -49.19 -11.80
C ASN A 339 -33.26 -47.73 -11.59
N PHE A 340 -33.41 -47.29 -10.34
CA PHE A 340 -33.71 -45.87 -10.06
C PHE A 340 -32.53 -44.97 -10.48
N GLU A 341 -32.76 -44.12 -11.48
CA GLU A 341 -31.86 -43.07 -11.94
C GLU A 341 -32.48 -41.69 -11.71
N TYR A 342 -31.67 -40.72 -11.29
CA TYR A 342 -32.06 -39.33 -11.16
C TYR A 342 -30.92 -38.38 -11.58
N GLU A 343 -31.26 -37.18 -12.04
CA GLU A 343 -30.28 -36.16 -12.41
C GLU A 343 -30.05 -35.17 -11.26
N VAL A 344 -28.78 -34.87 -10.97
CA VAL A 344 -28.41 -33.80 -10.04
C VAL A 344 -27.35 -32.88 -10.62
N ASP A 345 -27.37 -31.64 -10.16
CA ASP A 345 -26.32 -30.66 -10.42
C ASP A 345 -25.14 -30.91 -9.47
N GLU A 346 -24.19 -31.75 -9.87
CA GLU A 346 -22.98 -32.01 -9.09
C GLU A 346 -22.01 -30.83 -9.18
N VAL A 347 -21.53 -30.37 -8.03
CA VAL A 347 -20.57 -29.26 -7.94
C VAL A 347 -19.13 -29.74 -8.12
N TYR A 348 -18.37 -29.05 -8.96
CA TYR A 348 -16.94 -29.28 -9.15
C TYR A 348 -16.18 -27.97 -9.35
N LYS A 349 -14.87 -27.99 -9.10
CA LYS A 349 -14.00 -26.82 -9.31
C LYS A 349 -13.28 -26.92 -10.65
N VAL A 350 -13.33 -25.87 -11.46
CA VAL A 350 -12.56 -25.74 -12.71
C VAL A 350 -11.63 -24.53 -12.64
N LYS A 351 -10.50 -24.57 -13.36
CA LYS A 351 -9.65 -23.39 -13.55
C LYS A 351 -10.12 -22.59 -14.75
N GLU A 352 -10.55 -21.35 -14.52
CA GLU A 352 -10.93 -20.41 -15.58
C GLU A 352 -9.91 -19.30 -15.73
N PRO A 353 -9.63 -18.83 -16.97
CA PRO A 353 -8.82 -17.65 -17.20
C PRO A 353 -9.31 -16.45 -16.38
N LEU A 354 -8.38 -15.65 -15.89
CA LEU A 354 -8.71 -14.35 -15.32
C LEU A 354 -9.18 -13.42 -16.44
N GLU A 355 -10.33 -12.77 -16.28
CA GLU A 355 -10.80 -11.76 -17.23
C GLU A 355 -9.97 -10.48 -17.07
N TYR A 356 -9.32 -10.05 -18.17
CA TYR A 356 -8.56 -8.80 -18.20
C TYR A 356 -9.23 -7.79 -19.15
N SER A 357 -9.56 -6.62 -18.63
CA SER A 357 -9.51 -5.38 -19.42
C SER A 357 -8.05 -4.95 -19.65
N CYS A 358 -7.75 -4.31 -20.79
CA CYS A 358 -6.40 -3.88 -21.20
C CYS A 358 -5.70 -2.90 -20.24
N TRP A 359 -6.39 -2.45 -19.19
CA TRP A 359 -5.91 -1.53 -18.17
C TRP A 359 -5.45 -2.19 -16.86
N HIS A 360 -5.52 -3.53 -16.72
CA HIS A 360 -5.15 -4.26 -15.48
C HIS A 360 -3.68 -4.73 -15.43
N PHE A 361 -2.73 -3.82 -15.62
CA PHE A 361 -1.31 -4.12 -15.38
C PHE A 361 -1.09 -4.45 -13.89
N GLY A 362 -0.99 -5.75 -13.56
CA GLY A 362 -0.74 -6.25 -12.20
C GLY A 362 -1.70 -7.33 -11.71
N TRP A 363 -2.79 -7.62 -12.44
CA TRP A 363 -3.76 -8.68 -12.05
C TRP A 363 -3.60 -9.96 -12.87
N LYS A 364 -2.45 -10.13 -13.52
CA LYS A 364 -2.20 -11.19 -14.49
C LYS A 364 -2.25 -12.60 -13.90
N GLU A 365 -2.08 -12.74 -12.59
CA GLU A 365 -1.97 -14.06 -11.96
C GLU A 365 -2.65 -14.07 -10.59
N ALA A 366 -3.28 -15.19 -10.27
CA ALA A 366 -3.79 -15.51 -8.95
C ALA A 366 -2.83 -16.49 -8.25
N THR A 367 -2.64 -16.33 -6.95
CA THR A 367 -1.96 -17.37 -6.14
C THR A 367 -3.00 -18.37 -5.69
N CYS A 368 -2.87 -19.60 -6.19
CA CYS A 368 -3.83 -20.67 -5.95
C CYS A 368 -3.15 -21.85 -5.24
N CYS A 369 -3.83 -22.44 -4.26
CA CYS A 369 -3.39 -23.68 -3.63
C CYS A 369 -3.77 -24.87 -4.51
N SER A 370 -2.80 -25.69 -4.89
CA SER A 370 -3.03 -26.88 -5.73
C SER A 370 -3.61 -28.05 -4.95
N VAL A 371 -3.35 -28.10 -3.63
CA VAL A 371 -3.87 -29.13 -2.73
C VAL A 371 -5.35 -28.87 -2.39
N CYS A 372 -5.67 -27.67 -1.90
CA CYS A 372 -7.05 -27.31 -1.53
C CYS A 372 -7.93 -26.96 -2.75
N LYS A 373 -7.31 -26.67 -3.91
CA LYS A 373 -7.97 -26.09 -5.08
C LYS A 373 -8.71 -24.79 -4.72
N GLU A 374 -7.99 -23.85 -4.09
CA GLU A 374 -8.55 -22.60 -3.56
C GLU A 374 -7.74 -21.38 -4.03
N ASN A 375 -8.42 -20.25 -4.22
CA ASN A 375 -7.80 -18.98 -4.58
C ASN A 375 -7.34 -18.28 -3.31
N CYS A 376 -6.04 -18.23 -3.06
CA CYS A 376 -5.50 -17.75 -1.79
C CYS A 376 -5.21 -16.26 -1.81
N HIS A 377 -4.79 -15.72 -2.96
CA HIS A 377 -4.50 -14.29 -3.09
C HIS A 377 -4.79 -13.83 -4.52
N TYR A 378 -5.79 -12.97 -4.65
CA TYR A 378 -6.16 -12.27 -5.87
C TYR A 378 -7.12 -11.11 -5.54
N PRO A 379 -6.99 -9.93 -6.18
CA PRO A 379 -5.88 -9.50 -7.01
C PRO A 379 -4.62 -9.16 -6.17
N GLY A 380 -3.47 -8.92 -6.81
CA GLY A 380 -2.33 -8.28 -6.12
C GLY A 380 -1.19 -9.19 -5.64
N CYS A 381 -0.78 -10.17 -6.45
CA CYS A 381 0.40 -11.01 -6.16
C CYS A 381 1.35 -11.20 -7.36
N TRP A 382 1.14 -10.51 -8.48
CA TRP A 382 1.85 -10.77 -9.75
C TRP A 382 3.39 -10.72 -9.64
N TRP A 383 3.96 -9.80 -8.86
CA TRP A 383 5.41 -9.56 -8.85
C TRP A 383 6.22 -10.55 -7.98
N VAL A 384 5.59 -11.18 -6.98
CA VAL A 384 6.30 -12.02 -5.98
C VAL A 384 6.80 -13.35 -6.58
N ARG A 385 8.05 -13.50 -7.00
CA ARG A 385 8.50 -14.80 -7.57
C ARG A 385 8.56 -15.92 -6.54
N ASP A 386 9.12 -15.64 -5.37
CA ASP A 386 9.10 -16.57 -4.24
C ASP A 386 7.79 -16.45 -3.46
N LEU A 387 6.92 -17.44 -3.60
CA LEU A 387 5.62 -17.47 -2.93
C LEU A 387 5.71 -17.45 -1.41
N SER A 388 6.85 -17.79 -0.80
CA SER A 388 7.07 -17.64 0.64
C SER A 388 6.97 -16.18 1.10
N TRP A 389 7.21 -15.22 0.20
CA TRP A 389 7.12 -13.78 0.45
C TRP A 389 5.72 -13.21 0.19
N CYS A 390 4.79 -14.04 -0.28
CA CYS A 390 3.42 -13.60 -0.49
C CYS A 390 2.81 -13.10 0.82
N SER A 391 2.08 -11.99 0.79
CA SER A 391 1.52 -11.35 1.98
C SER A 391 0.49 -12.20 2.73
N VAL A 392 -0.08 -13.21 2.09
CA VAL A 392 -0.99 -14.16 2.74
C VAL A 392 -0.25 -15.37 3.33
N MET A 393 1.08 -15.42 3.22
CA MET A 393 1.90 -16.44 3.88
C MET A 393 2.40 -15.92 5.22
N SER A 394 2.43 -16.81 6.21
CA SER A 394 2.98 -16.56 7.53
C SER A 394 3.79 -17.78 7.96
N ASN A 395 5.06 -17.58 8.30
CA ASN A 395 5.99 -18.66 8.68
C ASN A 395 6.05 -19.79 7.65
N GLY A 396 5.96 -19.47 6.35
CA GLY A 396 5.98 -20.45 5.26
C GLY A 396 4.63 -21.11 4.93
N TYR A 397 3.57 -20.81 5.68
CA TYR A 397 2.25 -21.42 5.49
C TYR A 397 1.19 -20.39 5.10
N CYS A 398 0.25 -20.80 4.25
CA CYS A 398 -0.84 -19.96 3.79
C CYS A 398 -1.86 -19.71 4.91
N THR A 399 -2.24 -18.45 5.10
CA THR A 399 -3.26 -18.07 6.08
C THR A 399 -4.67 -18.09 5.51
N VAL A 400 -4.86 -18.40 4.22
CA VAL A 400 -6.15 -18.29 3.54
C VAL A 400 -6.75 -19.66 3.20
N CYS A 401 -5.99 -20.57 2.60
CA CYS A 401 -6.55 -21.88 2.23
C CYS A 401 -6.90 -22.73 3.46
N THR A 402 -7.90 -23.60 3.29
CA THR A 402 -8.43 -24.50 4.31
C THR A 402 -7.34 -25.33 4.99
N GLY A 403 -6.42 -25.88 4.20
CA GLY A 403 -5.36 -26.76 4.71
C GLY A 403 -4.18 -26.05 5.33
N LYS A 404 -4.16 -24.70 5.37
CA LYS A 404 -3.00 -23.88 5.75
C LYS A 404 -1.70 -24.40 5.09
N CYS A 405 -1.79 -24.76 3.81
CA CYS A 405 -0.74 -25.47 3.09
C CYS A 405 0.56 -24.65 3.01
N HIS A 406 1.68 -25.34 2.85
CA HIS A 406 2.98 -24.71 2.71
C HIS A 406 3.04 -23.89 1.41
N TYR A 407 3.85 -22.85 1.35
CA TYR A 407 3.92 -21.98 0.17
C TYR A 407 4.30 -22.74 -1.12
N THR A 408 4.99 -23.89 -1.00
CA THR A 408 5.36 -24.77 -2.13
C THR A 408 4.17 -25.48 -2.76
N ASP A 409 3.04 -25.60 -2.05
CA ASP A 409 1.79 -26.18 -2.58
C ASP A 409 0.99 -25.16 -3.41
N HIS A 410 1.48 -23.94 -3.51
CA HIS A 410 0.84 -22.85 -4.21
C HIS A 410 1.51 -22.59 -5.55
N VAL A 411 0.71 -22.15 -6.50
CA VAL A 411 1.16 -21.75 -7.83
C VAL A 411 0.60 -20.39 -8.18
N LYS A 412 1.35 -19.66 -9.01
CA LYS A 412 0.82 -18.52 -9.73
C LYS A 412 0.30 -19.00 -11.07
N ASP A 413 -0.93 -18.61 -11.38
CA ASP A 413 -1.57 -19.02 -12.62
C ASP A 413 -2.41 -17.85 -13.15
N GLY A 414 -2.46 -17.68 -14.47
CA GLY A 414 -3.39 -16.77 -15.14
C GLY A 414 -4.84 -17.25 -15.09
N LYS A 415 -5.12 -18.22 -14.20
CA LYS A 415 -6.40 -18.87 -14.00
C LYS A 415 -6.72 -18.93 -12.51
N LYS A 416 -8.01 -18.86 -12.17
CA LYS A 416 -8.51 -19.08 -10.81
C LYS A 416 -9.46 -20.27 -10.76
N TYR A 417 -9.59 -20.88 -9.59
CA TYR A 417 -10.62 -21.89 -9.35
C TYR A 417 -11.99 -21.23 -9.27
N VAL A 418 -12.95 -21.74 -10.03
CA VAL A 418 -14.35 -21.31 -10.00
C VAL A 418 -15.22 -22.55 -9.77
N PRO A 419 -16.18 -22.49 -8.84
CA PRO A 419 -17.14 -23.58 -8.66
C PRO A 419 -18.15 -23.56 -9.82
N LYS A 420 -18.34 -24.72 -10.46
CA LYS A 420 -19.33 -24.95 -11.52
C LYS A 420 -20.17 -26.18 -11.18
N THR A 421 -21.33 -26.25 -11.80
CA THR A 421 -22.19 -27.43 -11.74
C THR A 421 -22.16 -28.18 -13.07
N ARG A 422 -22.34 -29.50 -13.02
CA ARG A 422 -22.62 -30.35 -14.18
C ARG A 422 -23.79 -31.26 -13.86
N ARG A 423 -24.65 -31.52 -14.84
CA ARG A 423 -25.70 -32.52 -14.68
C ARG A 423 -25.11 -33.91 -14.76
N VAL A 424 -25.34 -34.71 -13.73
CA VAL A 424 -24.88 -36.10 -13.61
C VAL A 424 -26.09 -36.96 -13.28
N LYS A 425 -26.20 -38.10 -13.97
CA LYS A 425 -27.14 -39.15 -13.60
C LYS A 425 -26.55 -39.97 -12.46
N LYS A 426 -27.31 -40.12 -11.37
CA LYS A 426 -26.96 -40.94 -10.21
C LYS A 426 -27.97 -42.07 -10.05
N THR A 427 -27.52 -43.18 -9.49
CA THR A 427 -28.29 -44.43 -9.32
C THR A 427 -28.62 -44.71 -7.86
N LYS A 428 -29.48 -45.70 -7.61
CA LYS A 428 -29.75 -46.25 -6.27
C LYS A 428 -28.50 -46.88 -5.64
N GLU A 429 -27.63 -47.48 -6.45
CA GLU A 429 -26.32 -47.97 -6.03
C GLU A 429 -25.44 -46.82 -5.56
N ASP A 430 -25.45 -45.65 -6.23
CA ASP A 430 -24.68 -44.48 -5.81
C ASP A 430 -25.15 -43.93 -4.45
N LEU A 431 -26.45 -43.98 -4.18
CA LEU A 431 -27.04 -43.63 -2.88
C LEU A 431 -26.59 -44.58 -1.76
N ASN A 432 -26.48 -45.86 -2.10
CA ASN A 432 -26.09 -46.95 -1.21
C ASN A 432 -24.60 -47.32 -1.28
N MET A 433 -23.78 -46.59 -2.07
CA MET A 433 -22.43 -46.99 -2.42
C MET A 433 -21.54 -46.94 -1.18
N LYS A 434 -21.39 -48.14 -0.58
CA LYS A 434 -20.54 -48.45 0.57
C LYS A 434 -19.08 -48.44 0.12
N TYR A 435 -18.39 -47.30 0.21
CA TYR A 435 -16.93 -47.32 0.12
C TYR A 435 -16.34 -47.81 1.46
N GLU A 436 -15.72 -49.00 1.45
CA GLU A 436 -14.86 -49.47 2.54
C GLU A 436 -13.56 -48.68 2.53
N LYS A 437 -13.41 -47.70 3.43
CA LYS A 437 -12.09 -47.16 3.79
C LYS A 437 -11.89 -47.20 5.29
N LYS A 438 -11.32 -48.32 5.77
CA LYS A 438 -10.52 -48.53 7.00
C LYS A 438 -10.98 -47.93 8.34
N SER A 439 -12.19 -47.41 8.45
CA SER A 439 -12.77 -46.85 9.66
C SER A 439 -14.26 -47.24 9.67
N ASP A 440 -14.72 -47.77 10.80
CA ASP A 440 -15.98 -48.51 11.00
C ASP A 440 -17.30 -47.72 10.79
N GLU A 441 -17.33 -46.66 9.97
CA GLU A 441 -18.55 -45.88 9.71
C GLU A 441 -19.03 -46.02 8.26
N LYS A 442 -20.12 -46.76 8.06
CA LYS A 442 -20.88 -46.83 6.80
C LYS A 442 -21.57 -45.47 6.53
N LYS A 443 -21.34 -44.81 5.38
CA LYS A 443 -21.98 -43.52 5.03
C LYS A 443 -22.64 -43.55 3.65
N SER A 444 -23.94 -43.25 3.58
CA SER A 444 -24.68 -43.02 2.33
C SER A 444 -24.25 -41.71 1.66
N LEU A 445 -24.51 -41.55 0.36
CA LEU A 445 -24.18 -40.34 -0.39
C LEU A 445 -24.77 -39.07 0.24
N MET A 446 -26.00 -39.12 0.73
CA MET A 446 -26.63 -37.99 1.43
C MET A 446 -25.87 -37.62 2.70
N SER A 447 -25.49 -38.62 3.51
CA SER A 447 -24.70 -38.39 4.71
C SER A 447 -23.33 -37.80 4.37
N GLN A 448 -22.75 -38.18 3.23
CA GLN A 448 -21.50 -37.58 2.75
C GLN A 448 -21.69 -36.10 2.40
N ILE A 449 -22.70 -35.74 1.60
CA ILE A 449 -22.99 -34.35 1.23
C ILE A 449 -23.34 -33.51 2.48
N GLU A 450 -24.13 -34.05 3.40
CA GLU A 450 -24.46 -33.39 4.68
C GLU A 450 -23.21 -33.17 5.54
N ASN A 451 -22.31 -34.15 5.61
CA ASN A 451 -21.03 -33.99 6.31
C ASN A 451 -20.13 -32.96 5.61
N GLU A 452 -20.06 -32.94 4.27
CA GLU A 452 -19.33 -31.93 3.51
C GLU A 452 -19.83 -30.51 3.82
N ILE A 453 -21.16 -30.30 3.80
CA ILE A 453 -21.80 -29.02 4.15
C ILE A 453 -21.45 -28.62 5.59
N LYS A 454 -21.54 -29.56 6.54
CA LYS A 454 -21.20 -29.31 7.94
C LYS A 454 -19.74 -28.91 8.14
N GLU A 455 -18.80 -29.55 7.45
CA GLU A 455 -17.39 -29.18 7.50
C GLU A 455 -17.12 -27.82 6.84
N MET A 456 -17.79 -27.51 5.73
CA MET A 456 -17.72 -26.17 5.10
C MET A 456 -18.24 -25.07 6.02
N GLU A 457 -19.34 -25.32 6.75
CA GLU A 457 -19.89 -24.38 7.73
C GLU A 457 -18.96 -24.14 8.92
N LYS A 458 -18.32 -25.19 9.45
CA LYS A 458 -17.28 -25.04 10.49
C LYS A 458 -16.12 -24.19 10.00
N GLU A 459 -15.65 -24.43 8.78
CA GLU A 459 -14.56 -23.68 8.17
C GLU A 459 -14.94 -22.20 7.95
N LYS A 460 -16.18 -21.93 7.55
CA LYS A 460 -16.71 -20.56 7.45
C LYS A 460 -16.63 -19.83 8.79
N ILE A 461 -17.10 -20.46 9.88
CA ILE A 461 -17.04 -19.88 11.24
C ILE A 461 -15.58 -19.60 11.64
N ARG A 462 -14.66 -20.52 11.34
CA ARG A 462 -13.22 -20.37 11.62
C ARG A 462 -12.63 -19.16 10.89
N LEU A 463 -12.96 -18.97 9.61
CA LEU A 463 -12.48 -17.83 8.82
C LEU A 463 -13.08 -16.50 9.27
N VAL A 464 -14.36 -16.49 9.68
CA VAL A 464 -15.01 -15.31 10.26
C VAL A 464 -14.28 -14.86 11.53
N GLU A 465 -13.90 -15.81 12.38
CA GLU A 465 -13.07 -15.52 13.56
C GLU A 465 -11.70 -14.96 13.16
N GLU A 466 -11.01 -15.54 12.19
CA GLU A 466 -9.72 -15.00 11.71
C GLU A 466 -9.86 -13.56 11.18
N CYS A 467 -10.91 -13.27 10.41
CA CYS A 467 -11.22 -11.92 9.94
C CYS A 467 -11.41 -10.94 11.10
N TYR A 468 -12.16 -11.35 12.14
CA TYR A 468 -12.31 -10.54 13.34
C TYR A 468 -10.95 -10.27 14.01
N GLN A 469 -10.09 -11.29 14.15
CA GLN A 469 -8.75 -11.12 14.73
C GLN A 469 -7.87 -10.16 13.91
N TYR A 470 -7.95 -10.18 12.57
CA TYR A 470 -7.24 -9.20 11.74
C TYR A 470 -7.74 -7.77 11.99
N VAL A 471 -9.05 -7.56 12.14
CA VAL A 471 -9.62 -6.23 12.46
C VAL A 471 -9.16 -5.77 13.84
N VAL A 472 -9.18 -6.63 14.86
CA VAL A 472 -8.69 -6.29 16.20
C VAL A 472 -7.21 -5.95 16.17
N LYS A 473 -6.40 -6.73 15.47
CA LYS A 473 -4.98 -6.43 15.30
C LYS A 473 -4.77 -5.07 14.64
N LEU A 474 -5.50 -4.77 13.55
CA LEU A 474 -5.42 -3.49 12.85
C LEU A 474 -5.81 -2.31 13.76
N GLU A 475 -6.81 -2.49 14.62
CA GLU A 475 -7.20 -1.50 15.63
C GLU A 475 -6.06 -1.19 16.62
N GLU A 476 -5.22 -2.18 16.94
CA GLU A 476 -4.09 -2.03 17.85
C GLU A 476 -2.88 -1.38 17.18
N ILE A 477 -2.57 -1.75 15.93
CA ILE A 477 -1.28 -1.40 15.31
C ILE A 477 -1.35 -0.26 14.30
N ALA A 478 -2.50 0.02 13.68
CA ALA A 478 -2.58 0.99 12.60
C ALA A 478 -2.60 2.43 13.12
N LEU A 479 -1.89 3.34 12.43
CA LEU A 479 -1.94 4.78 12.70
C LEU A 479 -3.36 5.32 12.47
N LYS A 480 -3.94 4.95 11.33
CA LYS A 480 -5.34 5.22 11.01
C LYS A 480 -6.15 3.93 11.13
N ARG A 481 -6.77 3.76 12.29
CA ARG A 481 -7.57 2.57 12.66
C ARG A 481 -8.86 2.47 11.83
N ASP A 482 -9.57 3.58 11.73
CA ASP A 482 -10.79 3.74 10.94
C ASP A 482 -10.46 3.99 9.45
N SER A 483 -9.63 3.12 8.86
CA SER A 483 -9.23 3.24 7.45
C SER A 483 -10.31 2.73 6.51
N VAL A 484 -10.51 3.42 5.39
CA VAL A 484 -11.43 3.01 4.30
C VAL A 484 -11.20 1.54 3.89
N PHE A 485 -9.96 1.08 3.90
CA PHE A 485 -9.60 -0.30 3.58
C PHE A 485 -10.21 -1.35 4.53
N THR A 486 -10.36 -1.01 5.80
CA THR A 486 -11.04 -1.87 6.79
C THR A 486 -12.55 -1.71 6.68
N LEU A 487 -13.04 -0.47 6.51
CA LEU A 487 -14.48 -0.16 6.52
C LEU A 487 -15.26 -0.86 5.40
N LYS A 488 -14.69 -0.94 4.19
CA LYS A 488 -15.32 -1.63 3.04
C LYS A 488 -15.64 -3.12 3.31
N HIS A 489 -15.05 -3.68 4.35
CA HIS A 489 -15.18 -5.08 4.74
C HIS A 489 -16.05 -5.27 5.99
N LEU A 490 -16.31 -4.21 6.76
CA LEU A 490 -16.98 -4.31 8.05
C LEU A 490 -18.42 -4.77 7.94
N ASP A 491 -19.18 -4.31 6.95
CA ASP A 491 -20.60 -4.69 6.84
C ASP A 491 -20.79 -6.19 6.61
N PHE A 492 -20.05 -6.72 5.63
CA PHE A 492 -20.00 -8.15 5.39
C PHE A 492 -19.55 -8.92 6.64
N LEU A 493 -18.50 -8.46 7.33
CA LEU A 493 -17.98 -9.14 8.51
C LEU A 493 -18.97 -9.09 9.68
N ILE A 494 -19.61 -7.95 9.93
CA ILE A 494 -20.62 -7.77 10.99
C ILE A 494 -21.78 -8.75 10.77
N GLU A 495 -22.28 -8.86 9.54
CA GLU A 495 -23.33 -9.83 9.19
C GLU A 495 -22.89 -11.26 9.52
N LYS A 496 -21.70 -11.67 9.05
CA LYS A 496 -21.22 -13.04 9.27
C LYS A 496 -20.89 -13.34 10.73
N VAL A 497 -20.40 -12.36 11.50
CA VAL A 497 -20.18 -12.53 12.94
C VAL A 497 -21.50 -12.67 13.70
N LYS A 498 -22.59 -11.99 13.30
CA LYS A 498 -23.91 -12.18 13.91
C LYS A 498 -24.41 -13.62 13.79
N GLU A 499 -24.17 -14.25 12.64
CA GLU A 499 -24.51 -15.67 12.41
C GLU A 499 -23.81 -16.62 13.39
N THR A 500 -22.64 -16.23 13.93
CA THR A 500 -21.90 -17.04 14.92
C THR A 500 -22.42 -16.90 16.35
N GLY A 501 -23.35 -15.98 16.62
CA GLY A 501 -23.89 -15.71 17.96
C GLY A 501 -22.96 -14.94 18.91
N LYS A 502 -21.80 -14.46 18.44
CA LYS A 502 -20.80 -13.76 19.26
C LYS A 502 -21.12 -12.26 19.40
N SER A 503 -22.11 -11.94 20.23
CA SER A 503 -22.62 -10.56 20.42
C SER A 503 -21.55 -9.51 20.75
N TYR A 504 -20.56 -9.85 21.59
CA TYR A 504 -19.45 -8.94 21.92
C TYR A 504 -18.62 -8.54 20.70
N GLN A 505 -18.33 -9.49 19.80
CA GLN A 505 -17.58 -9.21 18.58
C GLN A 505 -18.38 -8.30 17.64
N VAL A 506 -19.69 -8.52 17.53
CA VAL A 506 -20.60 -7.67 16.76
C VAL A 506 -20.57 -6.23 17.29
N GLN A 507 -20.71 -6.04 18.60
CA GLN A 507 -20.68 -4.73 19.24
C GLN A 507 -19.36 -4.00 18.94
N LYS A 508 -18.22 -4.67 19.13
CA LYS A 508 -16.90 -4.09 18.82
C LYS A 508 -16.77 -3.66 17.37
N LEU A 509 -17.22 -4.48 16.41
CA LEU A 509 -17.17 -4.13 14.99
C LEU A 509 -18.11 -2.95 14.67
N GLN A 510 -19.28 -2.88 15.30
CA GLN A 510 -20.21 -1.75 15.17
C GLN A 510 -19.65 -0.46 15.77
N GLU A 511 -18.92 -0.53 16.88
CA GLU A 511 -18.21 0.60 17.47
C GLU A 511 -17.10 1.13 16.54
N ILE A 512 -16.32 0.24 15.92
CA ILE A 512 -15.32 0.63 14.93
C ILE A 512 -16.01 1.33 13.74
N LYS A 513 -17.11 0.75 13.24
CA LYS A 513 -17.88 1.35 12.14
C LYS A 513 -18.42 2.74 12.51
N SER A 514 -19.02 2.91 13.69
CA SER A 514 -19.65 4.17 14.08
C SER A 514 -18.65 5.31 14.27
N ARG A 515 -17.45 5.05 14.80
CA ARG A 515 -16.38 6.07 14.87
C ARG A 515 -15.98 6.55 13.49
N ALA A 516 -15.89 5.62 12.54
CA ALA A 516 -15.55 5.93 11.17
C ALA A 516 -16.65 6.74 10.47
N ASP A 517 -17.90 6.36 10.68
CA ASP A 517 -19.06 7.10 10.16
C ASP A 517 -19.13 8.51 10.77
N ILE A 518 -18.85 8.71 12.06
CA ILE A 518 -18.76 10.06 12.66
C ILE A 518 -17.66 10.90 11.99
N GLN A 519 -16.56 10.27 11.61
CA GLN A 519 -15.46 10.94 10.93
C GLN A 519 -15.77 11.22 9.44
N LEU A 520 -16.67 10.44 8.83
CA LEU A 520 -17.19 10.63 7.47
C LEU A 520 -18.38 11.60 7.43
N TYR A 521 -19.27 11.63 8.42
CA TYR A 521 -20.36 12.64 8.52
C TYR A 521 -19.83 14.03 8.87
N ALA A 522 -18.62 14.14 9.42
CA ALA A 522 -17.91 15.40 9.51
C ALA A 522 -17.40 15.90 8.13
N THR A 523 -17.50 15.08 7.08
CA THR A 523 -17.02 15.31 5.71
C THR A 523 -18.01 14.69 4.70
N ASN A 524 -19.17 15.34 4.48
CA ASN A 524 -20.27 14.84 3.64
C ASN A 524 -19.87 13.86 2.51
N ASP A 525 -20.53 12.69 2.51
CA ASP A 525 -20.75 11.75 1.41
C ASP A 525 -19.55 11.04 0.76
N TYR A 526 -19.35 9.76 1.12
CA TYR A 526 -18.20 8.94 0.71
C TYR A 526 -18.54 7.69 -0.15
N TRP A 527 -19.80 7.33 -0.36
CA TRP A 527 -20.13 5.96 -0.85
C TRP A 527 -20.29 5.76 -2.37
N SER A 528 -20.29 6.80 -3.21
CA SER A 528 -20.59 6.63 -4.65
C SER A 528 -19.40 6.25 -5.56
N MET A 529 -18.19 6.02 -5.01
CA MET A 529 -16.98 5.79 -5.82
C MET A 529 -16.34 4.39 -5.69
N ILE A 530 -16.94 3.45 -4.96
CA ILE A 530 -16.31 2.15 -4.64
C ILE A 530 -17.04 0.92 -5.25
N ASP A 531 -18.14 1.13 -6.00
CA ASP A 531 -18.77 0.06 -6.78
C ASP A 531 -18.14 -0.12 -8.18
#